data_AF-A0AAD4X5Q4-F1
#
_entry.id   AF-A0AAD4X5Q4-F1
#
_cell.length_a   1.000
_cell.length_b   1.000
_cell.length_c   1.000
_cell.angle_alpha   90.00
_cell.angle_beta   90.00
_cell.angle_gamma   90.00
#
_symmetry.space_group_name_H-M   'P 1'
#
loop_
_entity.id
_entity.type
_entity.pdbx_description
1 polymer ?
#
loop_
_entity_poly.entity_id
_entity_poly.type
_entity_poly.pdbx_seq_one_letter_code
_entity_poly.pdbx_strand_id
1 'polypeptide(L)' 'MSLVFSTQIQCILANNIISVERLSQYMHVPSEAPEVIEGSRPEQSWPAVGRVELHDLK' A
#
# COMPACT_ATOMS: atom_id res chain seq x y z
N MET A 1 -11.91 5.70 -41.00
CA MET A 1 -11.65 6.59 -39.85
C MET A 1 -12.51 6.28 -38.62
N SER A 2 -13.83 6.00 -38.77
CA SER A 2 -14.72 5.70 -37.63
C SER A 2 -14.33 4.45 -36.82
N LEU A 3 -13.97 3.34 -37.49
CA LEU A 3 -13.57 2.10 -36.80
C LEU A 3 -12.32 2.28 -35.94
N VAL A 4 -11.27 2.93 -36.47
CA VAL A 4 -10.02 3.18 -35.75
C VAL A 4 -10.26 4.02 -34.50
N PHE A 5 -11.07 5.07 -34.61
CA PHE A 5 -11.44 5.89 -33.47
C PHE A 5 -12.24 5.09 -32.43
N SER A 6 -13.21 4.29 -32.87
CA SER A 6 -13.98 3.40 -31.97
C SER A 6 -13.08 2.42 -31.24
N THR A 7 -12.12 1.78 -31.93
CA THR A 7 -11.16 0.86 -31.30
C THR A 7 -10.28 1.57 -30.28
N GLN A 8 -9.85 2.81 -30.55
CA GLN A 8 -9.06 3.59 -29.61
C GLN A 8 -9.85 3.91 -28.34
N ILE A 9 -11.12 4.30 -28.46
CA ILE A 9 -12.00 4.56 -27.31
C ILE A 9 -12.22 3.29 -26.48
N GLN A 10 -12.42 2.14 -27.12
CA GLN A 10 -12.58 0.87 -26.42
C GLN A 10 -11.34 0.49 -25.61
N CYS A 11 -10.14 0.65 -26.18
CA CYS A 11 -8.89 0.39 -25.47
C CYS A 11 -8.70 1.33 -24.26
N ILE A 12 -9.02 2.62 -24.41
CA ILE A 12 -8.94 3.59 -23.32
C ILE A 12 -9.92 3.21 -22.21
N LEU A 13 -11.16 2.87 -22.56
CA LEU A 13 -12.18 2.47 -21.59
C LEU A 13 -11.76 1.21 -20.83
N ALA A 14 -11.27 0.19 -21.53
CA ALA A 14 -10.80 -1.05 -20.90
C ALA A 14 -9.67 -0.77 -19.89
N ASN A 15 -8.69 0.07 -20.25
CA ASN A 15 -7.60 0.44 -19.35
C ASN A 15 -8.09 1.20 -18.11
N ASN A 16 -9.08 2.08 -18.29
CA ASN A 16 -9.67 2.83 -17.18
C ASN A 16 -10.42 1.90 -16.21
N ILE A 17 -11.17 0.91 -16.73
CA ILE A 17 -11.88 -0.08 -15.90
C ILE A 17 -10.88 -0.87 -15.04
N ILE A 18 -9.79 -1.35 -15.64
CA ILE A 18 -8.74 -2.07 -14.89
C ILE A 18 -8.07 -1.17 -13.84
N SER A 19 -7.90 0.13 -14.13
CA SER A 19 -7.33 1.09 -13.18
C SER A 19 -8.23 1.27 -11.96
N VAL A 20 -9.55 1.36 -12.17
CA VAL A 20 -10.54 1.45 -11.08
C VAL A 20 -10.58 0.16 -10.26
N GLU A 21 -10.49 -1.00 -10.90
CA GLU A 21 -10.45 -2.29 -10.22
C GLU A 21 -9.22 -2.39 -9.29
N ARG A 22 -8.03 -2.04 -9.78
CA ARG A 22 -6.80 -2.04 -8.97
C ARG A 22 -6.87 -1.06 -7.80
N LEU A 23 -7.42 0.13 -8.03
CA LEU A 23 -7.64 1.09 -6.95
C LEU A 23 -8.55 0.50 -5.87
N SER A 24 -9.65 -0.14 -6.27
CA SER A 24 -10.55 -0.82 -5.34
C SER A 24 -9.86 -1.93 -4.57
N GLN A 25 -9.02 -2.74 -5.22
CA GLN A 25 -8.23 -3.77 -4.54
C GLN A 25 -7.33 -3.16 -3.45
N TYR A 26 -6.61 -2.08 -3.75
CA TYR A 26 -5.75 -1.41 -2.78
C TYR A 26 -6.50 -0.78 -1.60
N MET A 27 -7.74 -0.33 -1.82
CA MET A 27 -8.58 0.19 -0.74
C MET A 27 -8.99 -0.85 0.31
N HIS A 28 -8.93 -2.14 -0.03
CA HIS A 28 -9.31 -3.24 0.86
C HIS A 28 -8.10 -4.04 1.40
N VAL A 29 -6.88 -3.61 1.09
CA VAL A 29 -5.68 -4.19 1.71
C VAL A 29 -5.73 -3.91 3.22
N PRO A 30 -5.38 -4.89 4.08
CA PRO A 30 -5.35 -4.67 5.52
C PRO A 30 -4.40 -3.52 5.88
N SER A 31 -4.84 -2.64 6.79
CA SER A 31 -4.00 -1.56 7.30
C SER A 31 -2.78 -2.12 8.01
N GLU A 32 -1.64 -1.47 7.80
CA GLU A 32 -0.44 -1.68 8.60
C GLU A 32 -0.64 -1.17 10.02
N ALA A 33 0.33 -1.45 10.89
CA ALA A 33 0.36 -0.94 12.25
C ALA A 33 0.37 0.61 12.26
N PRO A 34 -0.21 1.25 13.29
CA PRO A 34 -0.15 2.70 13.43
C PRO A 34 1.29 3.22 13.44
N GLU A 35 1.52 4.37 12.83
CA GLU A 35 2.85 5.01 12.80
C GLU A 35 3.38 5.30 14.21
N VAL A 36 2.49 5.73 15.11
CA VAL A 36 2.82 6.02 16.51
C VAL A 36 1.74 5.40 17.41
N ILE A 37 2.20 4.67 18.42
CA ILE A 37 1.35 4.14 19.49
C ILE A 37 1.52 5.05 20.71
N GLU A 38 0.52 5.90 20.94
CA GLU A 38 0.52 6.84 22.08
C GLU A 38 0.68 6.09 23.41
N GLY A 39 1.54 6.62 24.29
CA GLY A 39 1.88 5.99 25.57
C GLY A 39 2.81 4.78 25.51
N SER A 40 3.15 4.27 24.32
CA SER A 40 4.10 3.16 24.14
C SER A 40 5.41 3.58 23.46
N ARG A 41 5.67 4.89 23.39
CA ARG A 41 6.88 5.43 22.75
C ARG A 41 8.09 5.26 23.69
N PRO A 42 9.25 4.82 23.17
CA PRO A 42 10.47 4.76 23.97
C PRO A 42 10.89 6.15 24.48
N GLU A 43 11.69 6.18 25.54
CA GLU A 43 12.32 7.40 26.01
C GLU A 43 13.24 8.00 24.93
N GLN A 44 13.51 9.30 25.02
CA GLN A 44 14.36 10.02 24.05
C GLN A 44 15.81 9.49 23.98
N SER A 45 16.26 8.84 25.05
CA SER A 45 17.59 8.22 25.13
C SER A 45 17.66 6.86 24.42
N TRP A 46 16.54 6.33 23.93
CA TRP A 46 16.48 5.05 23.23
C TRP A 46 16.85 5.18 21.74
N PRO A 47 17.59 4.21 21.17
CA PRO A 47 18.26 3.11 21.84
C PRO A 47 19.62 3.55 22.41
N ALA A 48 19.85 3.35 23.70
CA ALA A 48 21.09 3.78 24.35
C ALA A 48 22.32 2.91 24.00
N VAL A 49 22.12 1.61 23.80
CA VAL A 49 23.19 0.62 23.57
C VAL A 49 23.03 -0.12 22.24
N GLY A 50 21.83 -0.15 21.66
CA GLY A 50 21.57 -0.79 20.37
C GLY A 50 21.63 -2.33 20.38
N ARG A 51 21.46 -2.97 21.54
CA ARG A 51 21.43 -4.44 21.65
C ARG A 51 20.16 -5.00 21.01
N VAL A 52 20.33 -6.01 20.14
CA VAL A 52 19.23 -6.75 19.50
C VAL A 52 19.27 -8.19 19.98
N GLU A 53 18.11 -8.73 20.35
CA GLU A 53 17.94 -10.13 20.71
C GLU A 53 16.84 -10.75 19.86
N LEU A 54 17.10 -11.96 19.37
CA LEU A 54 16.16 -12.73 18.57
C LEU A 54 15.69 -13.90 19.42
N HIS A 55 14.38 -13.95 19.67
CA HIS A 55 13.74 -15.02 20.42
C HIS A 55 12.72 -15.71 19.50
N ASP A 56 12.89 -17.02 19.32
CA ASP A 56 11.98 -17.89 18.55
C ASP A 56 11.57 -17.36 17.17
N LEU A 57 12.50 -16.71 16.46
CA LEU A 57 12.27 -16.27 15.08
C LEU A 57 12.19 -17.49 14.16
N LYS A 58 11.04 -17.70 13.51
CA LYS A 58 10.82 -18.71 12.48
C LYS A 58 10.95 -18.14 11.08
#